data_AF-A0A9P1AC97-F1
#
_entry.id   AF-A0A9P1AC97-F1
#
_cell.length_a   1.000
_cell.length_b   1.000
_cell.length_c   1.000
_cell.angle_alpha   90.00
_cell.angle_beta   90.00
_cell.angle_gamma   90.00
#
_symmetry.space_group_name_H-M   'P 1'
#
loop_
_entity.id
_entity.type
_entity.pdbx_description
1 polymer ?
#
loop_
_entity_poly.entity_id
_entity_poly.type
_entity_poly.pdbx_seq_one_letter_code
_entity_poly.pdbx_strand_id
1 'polypeptide(L)'
;MMKVLGPEEYRINLLKGKNSSNSTSTTEYQFSWWLLRHTNSSVKECSIFQRITEADLDKLGWYRRVGNDWTVATSGLLLRNAHKVVIKNCKGQMHMDQFSGTKNFVLRGTQYNDTYNEKRVSENNFVRSVKVDEGTREVTITHEHGTAVQVSLKTDTRPNLTKSQSVLANFTGSITLDHDGNRMLNVTFFGVKGTVHIKMYTNDRKLIATFACTAQFGTTVKDDGSRISLPSSINQAQWVCILPDEQPAKTEICKWIPYEEKAMRAPRQEQRWSEGHSPCSQTECNTLKGGFSDLFPWIANFEYLYSHGGGLNEWLKVIFHLLVAAVLIVLLILLMTKVVIPLFRCAFSVPFCSSSSKKARK
;
A
#
# COMPACT_ATOMS: atom_id res chain seq x y z
N MET A 1 40.82 0.11 4.39
CA MET A 1 41.46 1.13 5.27
C MET A 1 40.91 0.91 6.68
N MET A 2 41.78 0.67 7.67
CA MET A 2 41.40 0.38 9.06
C MET A 2 41.49 1.67 9.86
N LYS A 3 40.42 2.04 10.58
CA LYS A 3 40.41 3.21 11.47
C LYS A 3 40.34 2.71 12.91
N VAL A 4 41.31 3.13 13.72
CA VAL A 4 41.35 2.85 15.16
C VAL A 4 40.45 3.88 15.84
N LEU A 5 39.47 3.41 16.62
CA LEU A 5 38.55 4.27 17.37
C LEU A 5 38.86 4.31 18.87
N GLY A 6 39.62 3.33 19.38
CA GLY A 6 40.08 3.24 20.76
C GLY A 6 41.00 2.01 20.97
N PRO A 7 41.44 1.73 22.20
CA PRO A 7 42.35 0.60 22.49
C PRO A 7 41.75 -0.78 22.16
N GLU A 8 40.42 -0.90 22.04
CA GLU A 8 39.73 -2.17 21.80
C GLU A 8 38.73 -2.16 20.63
N GLU A 9 38.57 -1.04 19.90
CA GLU A 9 37.60 -0.96 18.80
C GLU A 9 38.27 -0.55 17.48
N TYR A 10 38.09 -1.41 16.47
CA TYR A 10 38.60 -1.22 15.12
C TYR A 10 37.45 -1.24 14.12
N ARG A 11 37.42 -0.27 13.20
CA ARG A 11 36.52 -0.30 12.04
C ARG A 11 37.31 -0.58 10.77
N ILE A 12 36.87 -1.61 10.05
CA ILE A 12 37.44 -2.02 8.76
C ILE A 12 36.36 -1.89 7.70
N ASN A 13 36.65 -1.12 6.65
CA ASN A 13 35.77 -1.07 5.48
C ASN A 13 36.05 -2.29 4.59
N LEU A 14 35.10 -3.23 4.55
CA LEU A 14 35.18 -4.47 3.79
C LEU A 14 35.00 -4.27 2.27
N LEU A 15 34.40 -3.15 1.83
CA LEU A 15 34.13 -2.87 0.41
C LEU A 15 35.35 -2.29 -0.32
N LYS A 16 36.39 -1.87 0.41
CA LYS A 16 37.55 -1.14 -0.13
C LYS A 16 38.85 -1.92 0.04
N GLY A 17 38.81 -3.21 -0.32
CA GLY A 17 39.93 -4.16 -0.27
C GLY A 17 40.93 -3.96 -1.42
N LYS A 18 42.20 -4.30 -1.16
CA LYS A 18 43.33 -4.15 -2.09
C LYS A 18 43.43 -5.42 -2.95
N ASN A 19 42.96 -5.34 -4.20
CA ASN A 19 43.00 -6.36 -5.26
C ASN A 19 42.27 -7.70 -4.98
N SER A 20 41.30 -7.98 -5.86
CA SER A 20 40.63 -9.25 -6.15
C SER A 20 39.37 -9.63 -5.34
N SER A 21 38.32 -9.87 -6.13
CA SER A 21 36.96 -10.35 -5.82
C SER A 21 36.00 -9.38 -5.11
N ASN A 22 34.90 -9.07 -5.81
CA ASN A 22 33.67 -8.52 -5.25
C ASN A 22 33.13 -9.47 -4.17
N SER A 23 33.60 -9.34 -2.93
CA SER A 23 32.95 -10.01 -1.79
C SER A 23 31.88 -9.06 -1.24
N THR A 24 30.68 -9.10 -1.82
CA THR A 24 29.50 -8.55 -1.17
C THR A 24 29.13 -9.42 0.03
N SER A 25 28.53 -8.81 1.05
CA SER A 25 27.90 -9.56 2.16
C SER A 25 26.93 -10.60 1.59
N THR A 26 26.83 -11.78 2.22
CA THR A 26 25.88 -12.84 1.80
C THR A 26 24.43 -12.40 1.83
N THR A 27 24.13 -11.39 2.65
CA THR A 27 22.86 -10.66 2.60
C THR A 27 23.17 -9.24 2.18
N GLU A 28 22.85 -8.94 0.93
CA GLU A 28 22.80 -7.59 0.42
C GLU A 28 21.34 -7.14 0.47
N TYR A 29 21.08 -6.02 1.16
CA TYR A 29 19.76 -5.42 1.09
C TYR A 29 19.55 -4.92 -0.32
N GLN A 30 18.47 -5.37 -0.97
CA GLN A 30 17.98 -4.66 -2.14
C GLN A 30 17.73 -3.21 -1.75
N PHE A 31 18.18 -2.28 -2.60
CA PHE A 31 17.86 -0.87 -2.46
C PHE A 31 16.33 -0.71 -2.52
N SER A 32 15.72 -0.61 -1.35
CA SER A 32 14.28 -0.38 -1.17
C SER A 32 14.06 0.85 -0.29
N TRP A 33 12.81 1.31 -0.22
CA TRP A 33 12.43 2.49 0.54
C TRP A 33 11.91 2.11 1.92
N TRP A 34 12.39 2.81 2.94
CA TRP A 34 12.10 2.51 4.34
C TRP A 34 11.24 3.61 4.95
N LEU A 35 10.26 3.24 5.76
CA LEU A 35 9.47 4.21 6.51
C LEU A 35 9.96 4.27 7.95
N LEU A 36 10.38 5.46 8.39
CA LEU A 36 10.67 5.74 9.79
C LEU A 36 9.42 6.32 10.45
N ARG A 37 8.98 5.73 11.57
CA ARG A 37 7.93 6.34 12.38
C ARG A 37 8.56 7.32 13.37
N HIS A 38 8.23 8.60 13.20
CA HIS A 38 8.78 9.74 13.95
C HIS A 38 8.67 9.64 15.48
N THR A 39 7.78 8.80 16.00
CA THR A 39 7.46 8.74 17.43
C THR A 39 8.18 7.63 18.20
N ASN A 40 8.86 6.68 17.53
CA ASN A 40 9.39 5.47 18.20
C ASN A 40 10.73 4.96 17.67
N SER A 41 11.43 5.72 16.81
CA SER A 41 12.71 5.33 16.17
C SER A 41 12.72 3.95 15.48
N SER A 42 11.55 3.35 15.27
CA SER A 42 11.40 2.00 14.73
C SER A 42 11.36 2.07 13.21
N VAL A 43 12.33 1.45 12.56
CA VAL A 43 12.36 1.32 11.10
C VAL A 43 11.45 0.19 10.67
N LYS A 44 10.55 0.49 9.74
CA LYS A 44 9.66 -0.49 9.14
C LYS A 44 10.05 -0.74 7.70
N GLU A 45 10.09 -2.02 7.35
CA GLU A 45 10.26 -2.43 5.96
C GLU A 45 8.95 -2.15 5.25
N CYS A 46 9.02 -1.25 4.28
CA CYS A 46 7.88 -0.86 3.49
C CYS A 46 8.14 -1.31 2.06
N SER A 47 7.75 -2.55 1.75
CA SER A 47 7.95 -3.15 0.42
C SER A 47 7.22 -2.39 -0.71
N ILE A 48 6.34 -1.45 -0.35
CA ILE A 48 5.50 -0.72 -1.29
C ILE A 48 5.54 0.79 -0.97
N PHE A 49 6.72 1.42 -0.93
CA PHE A 49 6.85 2.88 -0.78
C PHE A 49 7.37 3.53 -2.08
N GLN A 50 6.83 4.70 -2.40
CA GLN A 50 7.13 5.44 -3.63
C GLN A 50 8.46 6.17 -3.58
N ARG A 51 9.13 6.24 -4.73
CA ARG A 51 10.21 7.21 -4.93
C ARG A 51 9.68 8.63 -4.82
N ILE A 52 10.54 9.58 -4.47
CA ILE A 52 10.18 11.01 -4.40
C ILE A 52 9.57 11.51 -5.73
N THR A 53 10.05 10.98 -6.86
CA THR A 53 9.59 11.33 -8.22
C THR A 53 8.45 10.46 -8.75
N GLU A 54 8.02 9.46 -7.99
CA GLU A 54 6.96 8.52 -8.37
C GLU A 54 5.61 8.98 -7.83
N ALA A 55 4.55 8.67 -8.58
CA ALA A 55 3.16 9.05 -8.30
C ALA A 55 2.19 7.86 -8.53
N ASP A 56 2.52 6.71 -7.96
CA ASP A 56 1.75 5.46 -8.00
C ASP A 56 0.80 5.35 -6.79
N LEU A 57 -0.51 5.30 -7.04
CA LEU A 57 -1.53 5.27 -5.98
C LEU A 57 -1.59 3.92 -5.24
N ASP A 58 -1.05 2.85 -5.82
CA ASP A 58 -1.00 1.53 -5.17
C ASP A 58 0.12 1.41 -4.13
N LYS A 59 1.03 2.40 -4.07
CA LYS A 59 2.18 2.45 -3.17
C LYS A 59 2.05 3.54 -2.11
N LEU A 60 2.67 3.38 -0.94
CA LEU A 60 2.72 4.38 0.12
C LEU A 60 3.52 5.62 -0.31
N GLY A 61 3.13 6.78 0.23
CA GLY A 61 3.86 8.04 0.02
C GLY A 61 3.25 9.00 -1.00
N TRP A 62 2.04 8.75 -1.53
CA TRP A 62 1.33 9.72 -2.37
C TRP A 62 0.64 10.83 -1.57
N TYR A 63 0.42 10.65 -0.26
CA TYR A 63 -0.08 11.71 0.63
C TYR A 63 1.08 12.22 1.51
N ARG A 64 1.58 13.41 1.20
CA ARG A 64 2.83 13.95 1.76
C ARG A 64 2.55 15.22 2.56
N ARG A 65 3.28 15.38 3.66
CA ARG A 65 3.27 16.63 4.42
C ARG A 65 4.23 17.63 3.78
N VAL A 66 3.71 18.80 3.43
CA VAL A 66 4.48 19.94 2.92
C VAL A 66 4.24 21.10 3.88
N GLY A 67 5.25 21.43 4.70
CA GLY A 67 5.09 22.36 5.82
C GLY A 67 4.13 21.79 6.89
N ASN A 68 3.01 22.47 7.12
CA ASN A 68 1.96 22.01 8.04
C ASN A 68 0.79 21.33 7.34
N ASP A 69 0.73 21.40 6.01
CA ASP A 69 -0.39 20.87 5.25
C ASP A 69 -0.07 19.50 4.68
N TRP A 70 -1.11 18.68 4.55
CA TRP A 70 -1.03 17.42 3.85
C TRP A 70 -1.54 17.57 2.43
N THR A 71 -0.74 17.12 1.47
CA THR A 71 -0.98 17.31 0.05
C THR A 71 -0.88 15.98 -0.68
N VAL A 72 -1.69 15.81 -1.71
CA VAL A 72 -1.62 14.64 -2.59
C VAL A 72 -0.55 14.92 -3.65
N ALA A 73 0.55 14.16 -3.61
CA ALA A 73 1.66 14.20 -4.54
C ALA A 73 1.38 13.38 -5.82
N THR A 74 0.18 13.54 -6.40
CA THR A 74 -0.20 12.94 -7.69
C THR A 74 -0.93 13.96 -8.56
N SER A 75 -1.08 13.67 -9.85
CA SER A 75 -1.87 14.53 -10.74
C SER A 75 -3.37 14.39 -10.47
N GLY A 76 -4.12 15.47 -10.68
CA GLY A 76 -5.58 15.44 -10.55
C GLY A 76 -6.25 14.45 -11.51
N LEU A 77 -5.63 14.15 -12.65
CA LEU A 77 -6.12 13.16 -13.62
C LEU A 77 -6.00 11.74 -13.07
N LEU A 78 -4.86 11.39 -12.47
CA LEU A 78 -4.67 10.08 -11.84
C LEU A 78 -5.64 9.86 -10.67
N LEU A 79 -5.87 10.91 -9.89
CA LEU A 79 -6.83 10.85 -8.79
C LEU A 79 -8.26 10.63 -9.27
N ARG A 80 -8.66 11.28 -10.37
CA ARG A 80 -9.98 11.08 -11.00
C ARG A 80 -10.14 9.68 -11.58
N ASN A 81 -9.10 9.14 -12.21
CA ASN A 81 -9.12 7.78 -12.75
C ASN A 81 -9.14 6.71 -11.65
N ALA A 82 -8.53 7.02 -10.50
CA ALA A 82 -8.55 6.16 -9.33
C ALA A 82 -9.93 6.14 -8.66
N HIS A 83 -10.60 7.28 -8.56
CA HIS A 83 -11.93 7.37 -7.94
C HIS A 83 -13.03 6.92 -8.91
N LYS A 84 -13.53 5.71 -8.71
CA LYS A 84 -14.63 5.12 -9.48
C LYS A 84 -15.94 5.36 -8.74
N VAL A 85 -16.91 5.95 -9.44
CA VAL A 85 -18.25 6.18 -8.92
C VAL A 85 -19.27 5.59 -9.89
N VAL A 86 -20.19 4.79 -9.36
CA VAL A 86 -21.31 4.21 -10.09
C VAL A 86 -22.60 4.75 -9.50
N ILE A 87 -23.39 5.46 -10.31
CA ILE A 87 -24.67 6.01 -9.88
C ILE A 87 -25.71 4.88 -9.91
N LYS A 88 -26.27 4.53 -8.75
CA LYS A 88 -27.35 3.54 -8.64
C LYS A 88 -28.71 4.18 -8.88
N ASN A 89 -28.97 5.32 -8.23
CA ASN A 89 -30.21 6.05 -8.36
C ASN A 89 -29.93 7.55 -8.30
N CYS A 90 -30.02 8.21 -9.46
CA CYS A 90 -29.82 9.64 -9.56
C CYS A 90 -30.87 10.43 -8.77
N LYS A 91 -32.17 10.09 -8.91
CA LYS A 91 -33.26 10.78 -8.19
C LYS A 91 -33.14 10.63 -6.68
N GLY A 92 -32.75 9.44 -6.22
CA GLY A 92 -32.50 9.12 -4.81
C GLY A 92 -31.12 9.53 -4.30
N GLN A 93 -30.27 10.10 -5.17
CA GLN A 93 -28.88 10.47 -4.86
C GLN A 93 -28.03 9.31 -4.29
N MET A 94 -28.35 8.07 -4.69
CA MET A 94 -27.63 6.87 -4.28
C MET A 94 -26.53 6.54 -5.28
N HIS A 95 -25.31 6.38 -4.76
CA HIS A 95 -24.15 6.00 -5.55
C HIS A 95 -23.35 4.93 -4.82
N MET A 96 -22.57 4.18 -5.59
CA MET A 96 -21.47 3.38 -5.05
C MET A 96 -20.16 4.05 -5.43
N ASP A 97 -19.25 4.11 -4.48
CA ASP A 97 -17.90 4.60 -4.69
C ASP A 97 -16.87 3.52 -4.38
N GLN A 98 -15.80 3.53 -5.15
CA GLN A 98 -14.62 2.71 -4.93
C GLN A 98 -13.40 3.51 -5.39
N PHE A 99 -12.33 3.48 -4.61
CA PHE A 99 -11.10 4.16 -4.99
C PHE A 99 -10.00 3.14 -5.32
N SER A 100 -9.55 3.09 -6.57
CA SER A 100 -8.44 2.24 -7.01
C SER A 100 -7.12 2.81 -6.45
N GLY A 101 -6.34 2.00 -5.73
CA GLY A 101 -5.30 2.48 -4.79
C GLY A 101 -5.56 2.13 -3.33
N THR A 102 -6.54 1.26 -3.09
CA THR A 102 -7.09 0.77 -1.80
C THR A 102 -6.10 0.26 -0.76
N LYS A 103 -4.82 0.10 -1.12
CA LYS A 103 -3.85 -0.53 -0.22
C LYS A 103 -3.45 0.38 0.94
N ASN A 104 -3.61 1.71 0.84
CA ASN A 104 -2.87 2.64 1.71
C ASN A 104 -3.66 3.84 2.29
N PHE A 105 -4.99 3.83 2.31
CA PHE A 105 -5.77 4.90 2.96
C PHE A 105 -6.98 4.35 3.73
N VAL A 106 -7.39 5.07 4.77
CA VAL A 106 -8.50 4.69 5.65
C VAL A 106 -9.62 5.71 5.46
N LEU A 107 -10.82 5.26 5.14
CA LEU A 107 -12.02 6.10 5.11
C LEU A 107 -12.55 6.30 6.53
N ARG A 108 -12.84 7.55 6.89
CA ARG A 108 -13.35 7.92 8.21
C ARG A 108 -14.68 7.20 8.47
N GLY A 109 -14.77 6.42 9.55
CA GLY A 109 -15.96 5.61 9.89
C GLY A 109 -15.86 4.15 9.47
N THR A 110 -14.91 3.79 8.61
CA THR A 110 -14.54 2.38 8.40
C THR A 110 -13.45 2.02 9.40
N GLN A 111 -13.78 1.23 10.42
CA GLN A 111 -12.76 0.55 11.23
C GLN A 111 -12.17 -0.59 10.38
N TYR A 112 -11.39 -0.24 9.37
CA TYR A 112 -10.42 -1.21 8.86
C TYR A 112 -9.32 -1.33 9.91
N ASN A 113 -9.43 -2.37 10.73
CA ASN A 113 -8.35 -2.88 11.59
C ASN A 113 -7.15 -3.42 10.78
N ASP A 114 -7.13 -3.20 9.46
CA ASP A 114 -5.98 -3.39 8.59
C ASP A 114 -4.96 -2.26 8.82
N THR A 115 -4.50 -2.18 10.07
CA THR A 115 -3.28 -1.50 10.42
C THR A 115 -2.18 -2.29 9.71
N TYR A 116 -1.69 -1.73 8.60
CA TYR A 116 -0.46 -2.10 7.91
C TYR A 116 0.28 -3.31 8.52
N ASN A 117 0.33 -4.43 7.79
CA ASN A 117 1.30 -5.52 8.05
C ASN A 117 2.73 -5.06 7.68
N GLU A 118 3.10 -3.83 8.05
CA GLU A 118 4.45 -3.31 8.01
C GLU A 118 5.29 -4.07 9.02
N LYS A 119 6.01 -5.06 8.52
CA LYS A 119 7.02 -5.80 9.28
C LYS A 119 8.09 -4.80 9.72
N ARG A 120 8.43 -4.78 11.01
CA ARG A 120 9.62 -4.02 11.43
C ARG A 120 10.83 -4.66 10.77
N VAL A 121 11.81 -3.87 10.34
CA VAL A 121 13.04 -4.44 9.74
C VAL A 121 13.72 -5.40 10.73
N SER A 122 13.59 -5.14 12.03
CA SER A 122 14.06 -6.01 13.12
C SER A 122 13.35 -7.35 13.24
N GLU A 123 12.18 -7.52 12.62
CA GLU A 123 11.49 -8.82 12.58
C GLU A 123 12.02 -9.72 11.46
N ASN A 124 12.92 -9.19 10.61
CA ASN A 124 13.55 -9.97 9.57
C ASN A 124 14.69 -10.82 10.16
N ASN A 125 14.76 -12.10 9.75
CA ASN A 125 15.53 -13.13 10.47
C ASN A 125 17.04 -12.91 10.45
N PHE A 126 17.55 -12.17 9.46
CA PHE A 126 18.97 -11.85 9.33
C PHE A 126 19.35 -10.52 10.00
N VAL A 127 18.42 -9.86 10.68
CA VAL A 127 18.59 -8.52 11.26
C VAL A 127 18.58 -8.60 12.77
N ARG A 128 19.71 -8.24 13.38
CA ARG A 128 19.84 -8.16 14.82
C ARG A 128 19.26 -6.87 15.37
N SER A 129 19.63 -5.74 14.75
CA SER A 129 19.15 -4.43 15.17
C SER A 129 19.29 -3.41 14.05
N VAL A 130 18.45 -2.38 14.12
CA VAL A 130 18.52 -1.22 13.24
C VAL A 130 18.61 0.03 14.10
N LYS A 131 19.58 0.88 13.83
CA LYS A 131 19.77 2.18 14.48
C LYS A 131 19.70 3.27 13.42
N VAL A 132 18.92 4.30 13.69
CA VAL A 132 18.82 5.48 12.84
C VAL A 132 19.40 6.65 13.59
N ASP A 133 20.39 7.29 12.99
CA ASP A 133 20.98 8.51 13.49
C ASP A 133 20.48 9.69 12.65
N GLU A 134 19.56 10.46 13.23
CA GLU A 134 18.94 11.62 12.57
C GLU A 134 19.94 12.76 12.30
N GLY A 135 21.02 12.85 13.10
CA GLY A 135 22.04 13.89 12.97
C GLY A 135 22.99 13.63 11.79
N THR A 136 23.36 12.37 11.57
CA THR A 136 24.26 11.96 10.48
C THR A 136 23.50 11.50 9.22
N ARG A 137 22.18 11.32 9.30
CA ARG A 137 21.33 10.73 8.25
C ARG A 137 21.78 9.32 7.86
N GLU A 138 22.37 8.59 8.80
CA GLU A 138 22.85 7.22 8.60
C GLU A 138 21.89 6.21 9.23
N VAL A 139 21.66 5.11 8.51
CA VAL A 139 20.94 3.94 9.02
C VAL A 139 21.94 2.81 9.18
N THR A 140 22.19 2.41 10.43
CA THR A 140 23.08 1.28 10.75
C THR A 140 22.27 0.03 10.98
N ILE A 141 22.50 -0.99 10.16
CA ILE A 141 21.90 -2.30 10.31
C ILE A 141 22.95 -3.26 10.84
N THR A 142 22.67 -3.89 11.98
CA THR A 142 23.48 -4.98 12.52
C THR A 142 22.90 -6.29 12.04
N HIS A 143 23.68 -7.07 11.30
CA HIS A 143 23.28 -8.39 10.84
C HIS A 143 23.32 -9.39 12.01
N GLU A 144 22.34 -10.29 12.06
CA GLU A 144 22.30 -11.42 13.00
C GLU A 144 23.37 -12.47 12.64
N HIS A 145 23.55 -12.69 11.34
CA HIS A 145 24.51 -13.64 10.79
C HIS A 145 25.34 -12.99 9.67
N GLY A 146 26.60 -13.39 9.57
CA GLY A 146 27.52 -12.92 8.55
C GLY A 146 28.46 -14.03 8.10
N THR A 147 29.12 -13.83 6.96
CA THR A 147 30.16 -14.75 6.48
C THR A 147 31.49 -14.51 7.16
N ALA A 148 32.30 -15.57 7.21
CA ALA A 148 33.66 -15.47 7.69
C ALA A 148 34.46 -14.47 6.83
N VAL A 149 35.24 -13.64 7.50
CA VAL A 149 36.17 -12.71 6.86
C VAL A 149 37.57 -13.29 6.94
N GLN A 150 38.29 -13.27 5.82
CA GLN A 150 39.69 -13.68 5.80
C GLN A 150 40.55 -12.61 6.47
N VAL A 151 41.25 -12.99 7.53
CA VAL A 151 42.20 -12.13 8.24
C VAL A 151 43.61 -12.66 7.99
N SER A 152 44.51 -11.81 7.49
CA SER A 152 45.93 -12.11 7.37
C SER A 152 46.71 -11.33 8.43
N LEU A 153 47.40 -12.06 9.30
CA LEU A 153 48.24 -11.48 10.35
C LEU A 153 49.70 -11.64 9.97
N LYS A 154 50.41 -10.51 9.79
CA LYS A 154 51.86 -10.50 9.62
C LYS A 154 52.51 -10.20 10.97
N THR A 155 53.40 -11.08 11.41
CA THR A 155 54.13 -10.97 12.68
C THR A 155 55.62 -11.19 12.42
N ASP A 156 56.48 -10.53 13.19
CA ASP A 156 57.94 -10.71 13.10
C ASP A 156 58.39 -12.02 13.76
N THR A 157 57.60 -12.52 14.71
CA THR A 157 57.81 -13.79 15.42
C THR A 157 56.62 -14.71 15.25
N ARG A 158 56.85 -16.02 15.23
CA ARG A 158 55.78 -17.02 15.09
C ARG A 158 54.72 -16.85 16.20
N PRO A 159 53.44 -16.57 15.86
CA PRO A 159 52.41 -16.34 16.86
C PRO A 159 51.94 -17.67 17.46
N ASN A 160 51.66 -17.68 18.76
CA ASN A 160 51.02 -18.81 19.43
C ASN A 160 49.50 -18.59 19.45
N LEU A 161 48.77 -19.34 18.63
CA LEU A 161 47.32 -19.27 18.54
C LEU A 161 46.71 -20.32 19.48
N THR A 162 46.16 -19.88 20.60
CA THR A 162 45.46 -20.74 21.55
C THR A 162 43.96 -20.67 21.37
N LYS A 163 43.31 -21.83 21.37
CA LYS A 163 41.85 -21.96 21.29
C LYS A 163 41.28 -22.38 22.65
N SER A 164 40.17 -21.77 23.05
CA SER A 164 39.45 -22.17 24.25
C SER A 164 38.61 -23.43 24.01
N GLN A 165 38.49 -24.28 25.03
CA GLN A 165 37.62 -25.46 24.97
C GLN A 165 36.15 -25.07 24.78
N SER A 166 35.47 -25.77 23.87
CA SER A 166 34.05 -25.60 23.60
C SER A 166 33.20 -26.43 24.57
N VAL A 167 32.09 -25.88 25.04
CA VAL A 167 31.20 -26.51 26.02
C VAL A 167 29.75 -26.23 25.65
N LEU A 168 28.86 -27.19 25.91
CA LEU A 168 27.41 -27.06 25.82
C LEU A 168 26.77 -27.83 26.97
N ALA A 169 25.89 -27.21 27.74
CA ALA A 169 25.16 -27.91 28.79
C ALA A 169 23.88 -28.57 28.25
N ASN A 170 23.09 -27.82 27.46
CA ASN A 170 21.87 -28.33 26.85
C ASN A 170 21.40 -27.41 25.70
N PHE A 171 20.40 -27.83 24.94
CA PHE A 171 19.72 -26.95 23.97
C PHE A 171 18.22 -27.25 23.87
N THR A 172 17.45 -26.27 23.41
CA THR A 172 16.03 -26.43 23.03
C THR A 172 15.80 -25.69 21.72
N GLY A 173 14.75 -26.04 20.99
CA GLY A 173 14.43 -25.32 19.77
C GLY A 173 13.17 -25.79 19.08
N SER A 174 12.86 -25.12 17.97
CA SER A 174 11.72 -25.38 17.09
C SER A 174 12.12 -25.06 15.65
N ILE A 175 11.69 -25.88 14.69
CA ILE A 175 11.79 -25.55 13.27
C ILE A 175 10.52 -24.82 12.87
N THR A 176 10.64 -23.64 12.29
CA THR A 176 9.49 -22.82 11.90
C THR A 176 9.54 -22.48 10.42
N LEU A 177 8.42 -22.68 9.73
CA LEU A 177 8.14 -22.06 8.43
C LEU A 177 7.27 -20.82 8.67
N ASP A 178 7.84 -19.65 8.42
CA ASP A 178 7.15 -18.37 8.63
C ASP A 178 6.19 -18.00 7.48
N HIS A 179 5.39 -16.96 7.70
CA HIS A 179 4.42 -16.46 6.73
C HIS A 179 5.03 -15.99 5.40
N ASP A 180 6.33 -15.67 5.41
CA ASP A 180 7.08 -15.14 4.29
C ASP A 180 7.81 -16.28 3.53
N GLY A 181 7.61 -17.54 3.96
CA GLY A 181 8.22 -18.72 3.35
C GLY A 181 9.64 -19.03 3.85
N ASN A 182 10.14 -18.33 4.87
CA ASN A 182 11.45 -18.60 5.43
C ASN A 182 11.41 -19.79 6.38
N ARG A 183 12.36 -20.70 6.20
CA ARG A 183 12.56 -21.87 7.08
C ARG A 183 13.73 -21.63 7.99
N MET A 184 13.48 -21.70 9.29
CA MET A 184 14.46 -21.39 10.30
C MET A 184 14.42 -22.42 11.42
N LEU A 185 15.58 -22.77 11.94
CA LEU A 185 15.77 -23.48 13.19
C LEU A 185 16.01 -22.43 14.28
N ASN A 186 15.01 -22.20 15.13
CA ASN A 186 15.15 -21.36 16.31
C ASN A 186 15.69 -22.24 17.44
N VAL A 187 16.94 -22.01 17.85
CA VAL A 187 17.59 -22.80 18.91
C VAL A 187 18.09 -21.89 20.02
N THR A 188 17.82 -22.31 21.24
CA THR A 188 18.35 -21.71 22.46
C THR A 188 19.36 -22.69 23.05
N PHE A 189 20.61 -22.25 23.17
CA PHE A 189 21.71 -22.98 23.76
C PHE A 189 21.86 -22.57 25.22
N PHE A 190 22.05 -23.56 26.09
CA PHE A 190 22.24 -23.36 27.52
C PHE A 190 23.68 -23.68 27.91
N GLY A 191 24.30 -22.79 28.67
CA GLY A 191 25.67 -22.93 29.15
C GLY A 191 26.67 -23.16 28.01
N VAL A 192 26.56 -22.40 26.92
CA VAL A 192 27.37 -22.59 25.72
C VAL A 192 28.61 -21.70 25.73
N LYS A 193 29.73 -22.23 25.22
CA LYS A 193 31.02 -21.54 25.03
C LYS A 193 31.75 -22.12 23.83
N GLY A 194 32.44 -21.26 23.07
CA GLY A 194 33.27 -21.69 21.94
C GLY A 194 32.45 -22.13 20.72
N THR A 195 32.93 -23.15 20.00
CA THR A 195 32.32 -23.61 18.75
C THR A 195 31.50 -24.89 18.96
N VAL A 196 30.33 -24.98 18.34
CA VAL A 196 29.52 -26.20 18.31
C VAL A 196 29.17 -26.58 16.88
N HIS A 197 29.12 -27.90 16.64
CA HIS A 197 28.72 -28.50 15.38
C HIS A 197 27.30 -29.01 15.49
N ILE A 198 26.44 -28.63 14.56
CA ILE A 198 25.02 -28.97 14.55
C ILE A 198 24.77 -29.85 13.33
N LYS A 199 24.17 -31.02 13.55
CA LYS A 199 23.78 -31.96 12.50
C LYS A 199 22.31 -32.32 12.65
N MET A 200 21.61 -32.36 11.53
CA MET A 200 20.19 -32.71 11.47
C MET A 200 20.02 -34.02 10.71
N TYR A 201 19.09 -34.84 11.17
CA TYR A 201 18.81 -36.17 10.64
C TYR A 201 17.30 -36.38 10.52
N THR A 202 16.88 -37.16 9.53
CA THR A 202 15.47 -37.57 9.38
C THR A 202 15.02 -38.54 10.46
N ASN A 203 15.96 -39.26 11.07
CA ASN A 203 15.69 -40.26 12.09
C ASN A 203 16.76 -40.25 13.20
N ASP A 204 16.41 -40.89 14.30
CA ASP A 204 17.26 -41.10 15.48
C ASP A 204 18.46 -42.04 15.23
N ARG A 205 18.39 -42.86 14.18
CA ARG A 205 19.46 -43.77 13.74
C ARG A 205 20.68 -43.05 13.16
N LYS A 206 20.60 -41.73 12.92
CA LYS A 206 21.69 -40.88 12.41
C LYS A 206 22.32 -41.39 11.10
N LEU A 207 21.53 -41.99 10.21
CA LEU A 207 22.03 -42.63 8.99
C LEU A 207 22.60 -41.61 7.99
N ILE A 208 21.81 -40.57 7.69
CA ILE A 208 22.14 -39.55 6.70
C ILE A 208 21.85 -38.18 7.30
N ALA A 209 22.88 -37.33 7.35
CA ALA A 209 22.71 -35.95 7.77
C ALA A 209 22.04 -35.16 6.64
N THR A 210 20.87 -34.59 6.92
CA THR A 210 20.11 -33.74 5.98
C THR A 210 20.68 -32.34 5.89
N PHE A 211 21.28 -31.87 6.98
CA PHE A 211 21.88 -30.55 7.09
C PHE A 211 22.94 -30.56 8.17
N ALA A 212 23.99 -29.75 7.99
CA ALA A 212 25.03 -29.54 8.97
C ALA A 212 25.49 -28.08 8.95
N CYS A 213 25.73 -27.51 10.11
CA CYS A 213 26.29 -26.17 10.25
C CYS A 213 27.15 -26.06 11.51
N THR A 214 27.88 -24.95 11.63
CA THR A 214 28.67 -24.63 12.81
C THR A 214 28.21 -23.31 13.39
N ALA A 215 28.09 -23.25 14.71
CA ALA A 215 27.77 -22.03 15.43
C ALA A 215 28.94 -21.68 16.36
N GLN A 216 29.30 -20.39 16.39
CA GLN A 216 30.43 -19.88 17.16
C GLN A 216 29.92 -18.94 18.23
N PHE A 217 30.35 -19.18 19.46
CA PHE A 217 30.03 -18.40 20.65
C PHE A 217 31.30 -17.81 21.25
N GLY A 218 31.11 -16.81 22.11
CA GLY A 218 32.20 -16.15 22.81
C GLY A 218 32.99 -17.08 23.73
N THR A 219 33.99 -16.51 24.40
CA THR A 219 34.89 -17.20 25.33
C THR A 219 34.28 -17.41 26.72
N THR A 220 33.19 -16.72 27.03
CA THR A 220 32.45 -16.80 28.29
C THR A 220 31.26 -17.75 28.15
N VAL A 221 31.05 -18.59 29.16
CA VAL A 221 29.87 -19.47 29.23
C VAL A 221 28.63 -18.61 29.45
N LYS A 222 27.64 -18.73 28.56
CA LYS A 222 26.36 -18.03 28.67
C LYS A 222 25.25 -18.81 27.96
N ASP A 223 24.02 -18.43 28.24
CA ASP A 223 22.88 -18.85 27.42
C ASP A 223 22.76 -17.92 26.21
N ASP A 224 22.49 -18.49 25.04
CA ASP A 224 22.40 -17.72 23.79
C ASP A 224 21.36 -18.31 22.84
N GLY A 225 20.65 -17.43 22.12
CA GLY A 225 19.65 -17.80 21.13
C GLY A 225 20.16 -17.56 19.72
N SER A 226 19.92 -18.48 18.79
CA SER A 226 20.32 -18.35 17.39
C SER A 226 19.20 -18.80 16.46
N ARG A 227 19.11 -18.14 15.29
CA ARG A 227 18.15 -18.46 14.23
C ARG A 227 18.86 -18.96 12.98
N ILE A 228 18.91 -20.26 12.78
CA ILE A 228 19.69 -20.86 11.70
C ILE A 228 18.80 -21.07 10.48
N SER A 229 19.15 -20.50 9.32
CA SER A 229 18.42 -20.72 8.08
C SER A 229 18.55 -22.17 7.59
N LEU A 230 17.41 -22.76 7.22
CA LEU A 230 17.34 -24.14 6.77
C LEU A 230 17.01 -24.24 5.28
N PRO A 231 17.52 -25.27 4.59
CA PRO A 231 17.14 -25.56 3.21
C PRO A 231 15.67 -26.02 3.11
N SER A 232 15.07 -25.85 1.93
CA SER A 232 13.71 -26.28 1.62
C SER A 232 13.48 -27.79 1.69
N SER A 233 14.56 -28.59 1.70
CA SER A 233 14.50 -30.04 1.90
C SER A 233 14.01 -30.44 3.29
N ILE A 234 14.08 -29.55 4.28
CA ILE A 234 13.58 -29.80 5.64
C ILE A 234 12.15 -29.26 5.76
N ASN A 235 11.17 -30.16 5.76
CA ASN A 235 9.73 -29.86 5.78
C ASN A 235 8.96 -30.58 6.90
N GLN A 236 9.67 -31.15 7.86
CA GLN A 236 9.11 -31.95 8.95
C GLN A 236 10.01 -31.87 10.17
N ALA A 237 9.55 -32.42 11.30
CA ALA A 237 10.37 -32.55 12.50
C ALA A 237 11.67 -33.30 12.18
N GLN A 238 12.78 -32.88 12.80
CA GLN A 238 14.09 -33.50 12.57
C GLN A 238 14.72 -33.89 13.91
N TRP A 239 15.55 -34.93 13.85
CA TRP A 239 16.43 -35.30 14.93
C TRP A 239 17.69 -34.43 14.85
N VAL A 240 17.84 -33.50 15.79
CA VAL A 240 18.94 -32.53 15.80
C VAL A 240 19.94 -32.95 16.86
N CYS A 241 21.22 -33.01 16.48
CA CYS A 241 22.32 -33.33 17.36
C CYS A 241 23.35 -32.20 17.36
N ILE A 242 23.83 -31.85 18.55
CA ILE A 242 24.81 -30.78 18.75
C ILE A 242 26.01 -31.34 19.51
N LEU A 243 27.19 -31.16 18.92
CA LEU A 243 28.46 -31.61 19.47
C LEU A 243 29.39 -30.40 19.67
N PRO A 244 29.84 -30.12 20.91
CA PRO A 244 30.90 -29.14 21.13
C PRO A 244 32.18 -29.55 20.42
N ASP A 245 32.88 -28.56 19.87
CA ASP A 245 34.10 -28.81 19.13
C ASP A 245 35.20 -29.45 20.00
N GLU A 246 35.98 -30.35 19.41
CA GLU A 246 37.05 -31.13 20.08
C GLU A 246 36.58 -32.02 21.25
N GLN A 247 35.28 -32.25 21.40
CA GLN A 247 34.74 -33.19 22.39
C GLN A 247 34.41 -34.56 21.78
N PRO A 248 34.49 -35.64 22.57
CA PRO A 248 34.17 -36.98 22.08
C PRO A 248 32.69 -37.08 21.72
N ALA A 249 32.36 -37.89 20.71
CA ALA A 249 30.97 -38.06 20.23
C ALA A 249 29.95 -38.47 21.31
N LYS A 250 30.40 -39.03 22.44
CA LYS A 250 29.55 -39.35 23.61
C LYS A 250 28.96 -38.11 24.29
N THR A 251 29.53 -36.92 24.06
CA THR A 251 29.06 -35.64 24.61
C THR A 251 28.05 -34.95 23.70
N GLU A 252 27.72 -35.57 22.56
CA GLU A 252 26.69 -35.08 21.66
C GLU A 252 25.32 -35.14 22.33
N ILE A 253 24.62 -34.02 22.31
CA ILE A 253 23.26 -33.93 22.83
C ILE A 253 22.32 -33.97 21.62
N CYS A 254 21.34 -34.87 21.63
CA CYS A 254 20.37 -35.01 20.53
C CYS A 254 18.93 -34.91 21.02
N LYS A 255 18.07 -34.23 20.24
CA LYS A 255 16.64 -34.06 20.55
C LYS A 255 15.79 -34.04 19.28
N TRP A 256 14.55 -34.49 19.41
CA TRP A 256 13.51 -34.28 18.40
C TRP A 256 13.06 -32.84 18.46
N ILE A 257 13.21 -32.12 17.34
CA ILE A 257 12.80 -30.73 17.23
C ILE A 257 11.51 -30.67 16.41
N PRO A 258 10.42 -30.11 16.97
CA PRO A 258 9.13 -30.04 16.30
C PRO A 258 9.20 -29.08 15.10
N TYR A 259 8.32 -29.32 14.12
CA TYR A 259 8.13 -28.48 12.95
C TYR A 259 6.78 -27.76 13.05
N GLU A 260 6.83 -26.43 13.01
CA GLU A 260 5.67 -25.55 13.07
C GLU A 260 5.55 -24.76 11.77
N GLU A 261 4.40 -24.88 11.11
CA GLU A 261 4.12 -24.17 9.86
C GLU A 261 3.05 -23.13 10.06
N LYS A 262 3.35 -21.89 9.64
CA LYS A 262 2.38 -20.80 9.60
C LYS A 262 1.88 -20.64 8.17
N ALA A 263 0.57 -20.55 8.01
CA ALA A 263 -0.04 -20.32 6.71
C ALA A 263 0.51 -19.04 6.07
N MET A 264 0.84 -19.08 4.78
CA MET A 264 1.28 -17.91 4.03
C MET A 264 0.26 -16.79 4.14
N ARG A 265 0.72 -15.54 4.21
CA ARG A 265 -0.18 -14.38 4.20
C ARG A 265 -0.95 -14.34 2.88
N ALA A 266 -2.27 -14.33 2.98
CA ALA A 266 -3.11 -14.13 1.81
C ALA A 266 -2.84 -12.74 1.20
N PRO A 267 -2.83 -12.61 -0.14
CA PRO A 267 -2.78 -11.31 -0.78
C PRO A 267 -3.99 -10.47 -0.34
N ARG A 268 -3.76 -9.17 -0.14
CA ARG A 268 -4.79 -8.25 0.36
C ARG A 268 -5.97 -8.19 -0.61
N GLN A 269 -7.18 -8.40 -0.09
CA GLN A 269 -8.41 -8.26 -0.86
C GLN A 269 -8.68 -6.78 -1.17
N GLU A 270 -9.02 -6.47 -2.41
CA GLU A 270 -9.40 -5.11 -2.82
C GLU A 270 -10.60 -4.60 -2.01
N GLN A 271 -10.65 -3.29 -1.71
CA GLN A 271 -11.83 -2.72 -1.04
C GLN A 271 -13.10 -3.02 -1.83
N ARG A 272 -14.14 -3.41 -1.11
CA ARG A 272 -15.48 -3.57 -1.64
C ARG A 272 -16.08 -2.19 -1.91
N TRP A 273 -16.99 -2.13 -2.87
CA TRP A 273 -17.79 -0.93 -3.15
C TRP A 273 -18.51 -0.48 -1.87
N SER A 274 -18.34 0.79 -1.49
CA SER A 274 -19.14 1.44 -0.46
C SER A 274 -20.39 2.05 -1.06
N GLU A 275 -21.49 2.02 -0.30
CA GLU A 275 -22.71 2.72 -0.67
C GLU A 275 -22.76 4.08 0.02
N GLY A 276 -23.02 5.12 -0.76
CA GLY A 276 -23.06 6.49 -0.30
C GLY A 276 -24.33 7.22 -0.74
N HIS A 277 -24.73 8.19 0.08
CA HIS A 277 -25.69 9.22 -0.29
C HIS A 277 -24.94 10.51 -0.59
N SER A 278 -25.30 11.19 -1.68
CA SER A 278 -24.66 12.47 -1.99
C SER A 278 -25.00 13.51 -0.90
N PRO A 279 -24.06 14.42 -0.57
CA PRO A 279 -24.29 15.47 0.42
C PRO A 279 -25.22 16.58 -0.08
N CYS A 280 -25.71 16.50 -1.32
CA CYS A 280 -26.63 17.50 -1.86
C CYS A 280 -28.00 17.32 -1.21
N SER A 281 -28.61 18.44 -0.76
CA SER A 281 -29.99 18.40 -0.29
C SER A 281 -30.89 17.93 -1.45
N GLN A 282 -31.84 17.02 -1.21
CA GLN A 282 -32.74 16.53 -2.27
C GLN A 282 -33.47 17.66 -3.00
N THR A 283 -33.64 18.80 -2.30
CA THR A 283 -34.20 20.05 -2.78
C THR A 283 -33.31 20.83 -3.75
N GLU A 284 -32.00 20.60 -3.81
CA GLU A 284 -31.09 21.30 -4.72
C GLU A 284 -30.69 20.47 -5.94
N CYS A 285 -30.61 19.13 -5.80
CA CYS A 285 -30.21 18.25 -6.90
C CYS A 285 -31.37 17.88 -7.85
N ASN A 286 -32.60 17.88 -7.36
CA ASN A 286 -33.79 17.50 -8.13
C ASN A 286 -34.72 18.70 -8.43
N THR A 287 -34.35 19.92 -8.06
CA THR A 287 -35.13 21.10 -8.46
C THR A 287 -34.79 21.47 -9.89
N LEU A 288 -35.77 21.23 -10.76
CA LEU A 288 -35.92 21.91 -12.04
C LEU A 288 -35.82 23.42 -11.77
N LYS A 289 -34.77 24.07 -12.29
CA LYS A 289 -34.58 25.52 -12.15
C LYS A 289 -35.66 26.22 -12.97
N GLY A 290 -36.82 26.44 -12.34
CA GLY A 290 -38.04 26.97 -12.92
C GLY A 290 -37.83 28.00 -14.03
N GLY A 291 -37.86 27.51 -15.27
CA GLY A 291 -37.73 28.31 -16.50
C GLY A 291 -38.43 27.63 -17.67
N PHE A 292 -38.61 28.35 -18.79
CA PHE A 292 -39.28 27.85 -20.00
C PHE A 292 -38.65 26.55 -20.57
N SER A 293 -37.40 26.26 -20.21
CA SER A 293 -36.67 25.02 -20.49
C SER A 293 -37.23 23.78 -19.77
N ASP A 294 -37.97 23.95 -18.68
CA ASP A 294 -38.50 22.86 -17.86
C ASP A 294 -39.86 22.34 -18.37
N LEU A 295 -40.59 23.13 -19.16
CA LEU A 295 -41.78 22.65 -19.89
C LEU A 295 -41.41 21.70 -21.03
N PHE A 296 -40.16 21.73 -21.48
CA PHE A 296 -39.67 20.90 -22.58
C PHE A 296 -38.24 20.37 -22.33
N PRO A 297 -38.06 19.41 -21.39
CA PRO A 297 -36.73 18.86 -21.04
C PRO A 297 -35.98 18.21 -22.21
N TRP A 298 -36.72 17.81 -23.25
CA TRP A 298 -36.20 17.22 -24.47
C TRP A 298 -35.58 18.24 -25.43
N ILE A 299 -35.97 19.53 -25.37
CA ILE A 299 -35.36 20.59 -26.19
C ILE A 299 -33.91 20.82 -25.76
N ALA A 300 -33.65 20.76 -24.45
CA ALA A 300 -32.29 20.90 -23.89
C ALA A 300 -31.38 19.69 -24.19
N ASN A 301 -31.95 18.52 -24.49
CA ASN A 301 -31.21 17.27 -24.73
C ASN A 301 -31.44 16.70 -26.15
N PHE A 302 -31.91 17.50 -27.10
CA PHE A 302 -32.27 17.04 -28.45
C PHE A 302 -31.06 16.44 -29.19
N GLU A 303 -29.88 17.02 -28.97
CA GLU A 303 -28.60 16.55 -29.52
C GLU A 303 -28.19 15.17 -28.96
N TYR A 304 -28.50 14.90 -27.69
CA TYR A 304 -28.27 13.59 -27.07
C TYR A 304 -29.26 12.53 -27.59
N LEU A 305 -30.54 12.88 -27.74
CA LEU A 305 -31.57 11.97 -28.23
C LEU A 305 -31.32 11.54 -29.70
N TYR A 306 -30.81 12.47 -30.52
CA TYR A 306 -30.47 12.22 -31.93
C TYR A 306 -29.18 11.40 -32.07
N SER A 307 -28.18 11.66 -31.22
CA SER A 307 -26.87 10.96 -31.29
C SER A 307 -26.87 9.54 -30.70
N HIS A 308 -27.73 9.25 -29.72
CA HIS A 308 -27.73 7.95 -29.02
C HIS A 308 -28.94 7.06 -29.36
N GLY A 309 -29.80 7.48 -30.29
CA GLY A 309 -30.94 6.69 -30.75
C GLY A 309 -31.96 6.43 -29.63
N GLY A 310 -32.74 7.45 -29.27
CA GLY A 310 -33.79 7.33 -28.24
C GLY A 310 -34.79 6.20 -28.53
N GLY A 311 -35.32 5.58 -27.47
CA GLY A 311 -36.27 4.47 -27.58
C GLY A 311 -37.65 4.91 -28.11
N LEU A 312 -38.48 3.96 -28.59
CA LEU A 312 -39.81 4.24 -29.16
C LEU A 312 -40.72 5.11 -28.25
N ASN A 313 -40.64 4.89 -26.93
CA ASN A 313 -41.42 5.65 -25.95
C ASN A 313 -40.98 7.11 -25.82
N GLU A 314 -39.73 7.43 -26.16
CA GLU A 314 -39.20 8.79 -26.12
C GLU A 314 -39.60 9.57 -27.39
N TRP A 315 -39.57 8.90 -28.54
CA TRP A 315 -40.06 9.47 -29.81
C TRP A 315 -41.56 9.78 -29.79
N LEU A 316 -42.38 8.90 -29.22
CA LEU A 316 -43.81 9.15 -29.06
C LEU A 316 -44.11 10.40 -28.22
N LYS A 317 -43.30 10.65 -27.18
CA LYS A 317 -43.44 11.86 -26.35
C LYS A 317 -43.12 13.11 -27.14
N VAL A 318 -42.08 13.09 -27.98
CA VAL A 318 -41.71 14.23 -28.84
C VAL A 318 -42.84 14.55 -29.83
N ILE A 319 -43.37 13.53 -30.50
CA ILE A 319 -44.48 13.69 -31.47
C ILE A 319 -45.72 14.27 -30.79
N PHE A 320 -46.09 13.76 -29.62
CA PHE A 320 -47.24 14.26 -28.87
C PHE A 320 -47.07 15.75 -28.49
N HIS A 321 -45.87 16.16 -28.05
CA HIS A 321 -45.63 17.55 -27.68
C HIS A 321 -45.63 18.48 -28.91
N LEU A 322 -45.11 18.03 -30.06
CA LEU A 322 -45.20 18.78 -31.32
C LEU A 322 -46.65 19.00 -31.75
N LEU A 323 -47.52 17.99 -31.58
CA LEU A 323 -48.95 18.11 -31.87
C LEU A 323 -49.63 19.13 -30.94
N VAL A 324 -49.36 19.06 -29.63
CA VAL A 324 -49.92 20.02 -28.67
C VAL A 324 -49.43 21.45 -28.97
N ALA A 325 -48.15 21.62 -29.31
CA ALA A 325 -47.59 22.92 -29.70
C ALA A 325 -48.26 23.48 -30.96
N ALA A 326 -48.47 22.65 -31.98
CA ALA A 326 -49.18 23.05 -33.20
C ALA A 326 -50.62 23.51 -32.89
N VAL A 327 -51.34 22.78 -32.03
CA VAL A 327 -52.70 23.15 -31.60
C VAL A 327 -52.71 24.49 -30.85
N LEU A 328 -51.75 24.71 -29.95
CA LEU A 328 -51.61 25.98 -29.22
C LEU A 328 -51.30 27.15 -30.14
N ILE A 329 -50.45 26.96 -31.16
CA ILE A 329 -50.17 27.98 -32.18
C ILE A 329 -51.43 28.31 -32.97
N VAL A 330 -52.21 27.30 -33.39
CA VAL A 330 -53.48 27.53 -34.09
C VAL A 330 -54.48 28.28 -33.20
N LEU A 331 -54.61 27.90 -31.92
CA LEU A 331 -55.45 28.61 -30.96
C LEU A 331 -54.99 30.05 -30.75
N LEU A 332 -53.69 30.29 -30.67
CA LEU A 332 -53.11 31.63 -30.56
C LEU A 332 -53.43 32.47 -31.80
N ILE A 333 -53.25 31.91 -33.01
CA ILE A 333 -53.58 32.59 -34.27
C ILE A 333 -55.07 32.90 -34.32
N LEU A 334 -55.94 31.98 -33.92
CA LEU A 334 -57.39 32.19 -33.85
C LEU A 334 -57.74 33.28 -32.84
N LEU A 335 -57.13 33.29 -31.66
CA LEU A 335 -57.36 34.29 -30.64
C LEU A 335 -56.90 35.68 -31.12
N MET A 336 -55.73 35.75 -31.76
CA MET A 336 -55.23 37.00 -32.34
C MET A 336 -56.11 37.50 -33.49
N THR A 337 -56.54 36.62 -34.41
CA THR A 337 -57.31 37.00 -35.60
C THR A 337 -58.81 37.22 -35.34
N LYS A 338 -59.42 36.50 -34.40
CA LYS A 338 -60.86 36.56 -34.11
C LYS A 338 -61.21 37.38 -32.89
N VAL A 339 -60.29 37.60 -31.97
CA VAL A 339 -60.54 38.34 -30.72
C VAL A 339 -59.75 39.64 -30.73
N VAL A 340 -58.42 39.58 -30.82
CA VAL A 340 -57.57 40.76 -30.65
C VAL A 340 -57.68 41.74 -31.82
N ILE A 341 -57.57 41.28 -33.07
CA ILE A 341 -57.64 42.13 -34.26
C ILE A 341 -59.00 42.86 -34.39
N PRO A 342 -60.17 42.23 -34.22
CA PRO A 342 -61.44 42.94 -34.26
C PRO A 342 -61.66 43.87 -33.04
N LEU A 343 -61.18 43.52 -31.85
CA LEU A 343 -61.20 44.43 -30.70
C LEU A 343 -60.36 45.69 -30.95
N PHE A 344 -59.18 45.55 -31.55
CA PHE A 344 -58.36 46.70 -31.96
C PHE A 344 -59.04 47.53 -33.06
N ARG A 345 -59.74 46.90 -34.02
CA ARG A 345 -60.51 47.62 -35.05
C ARG A 345 -61.72 48.37 -34.48
N CYS A 346 -62.37 47.85 -33.44
CA CYS A 346 -63.45 48.54 -32.73
C CYS A 346 -62.94 49.63 -31.77
N ALA A 347 -61.75 49.47 -31.19
CA ALA A 347 -61.17 50.46 -30.27
C ALA A 347 -60.57 51.70 -30.98
N PHE A 348 -60.12 51.55 -32.24
CA PHE A 348 -59.53 52.66 -33.02
C PHE A 348 -60.47 53.28 -34.07
N SER A 349 -61.75 52.87 -34.15
CA SER A 349 -62.74 53.55 -34.98
C SER A 349 -63.51 54.61 -34.18
N VAL A 350 -62.89 55.80 -34.02
CA VAL A 350 -63.58 57.02 -33.57
C VAL A 350 -64.09 57.80 -34.80
N PRO A 351 -65.36 58.25 -34.85
CA PRO A 351 -65.93 58.96 -35.98
C PRO A 351 -65.39 60.39 -36.06
N PHE A 352 -64.96 60.81 -37.25
CA PHE A 352 -64.68 62.22 -37.54
C PHE A 352 -66.00 63.02 -37.53
N CYS A 353 -66.33 63.60 -36.38
CA CYS A 353 -67.30 64.69 -36.28
C CYS A 353 -66.57 66.02 -36.55
N SER A 354 -66.60 66.51 -37.80
CA SER A 354 -66.19 67.88 -38.10
C SER A 354 -67.37 68.83 -37.89
N SER A 355 -67.37 69.55 -36.75
CA SER A 355 -68.30 70.65 -36.52
C SER A 355 -67.89 71.90 -37.31
N SER A 356 -68.92 72.64 -37.70
CA SER A 356 -68.93 73.86 -38.50
C SER A 356 -68.14 75.04 -37.92
N SER A 357 -67.64 75.93 -38.80
CA SER A 357 -67.58 77.36 -38.51
C SER A 357 -67.64 78.20 -39.80
N LYS A 358 -68.78 78.86 -39.99
CA LYS A 358 -69.06 79.93 -40.94
C LYS A 358 -68.03 81.07 -40.85
N LYS A 359 -67.70 81.71 -41.98
CA LYS A 359 -67.50 83.18 -42.05
C LYS A 359 -67.82 83.70 -43.45
N ALA A 360 -68.81 84.59 -43.48
CA ALA A 360 -69.23 85.39 -44.63
C ALA A 360 -68.48 86.74 -44.64
N ARG A 361 -68.12 87.19 -45.85
CA ARG A 361 -67.85 88.55 -46.37
C ARG A 361 -66.98 88.34 -47.62
N LYS A 362 -67.41 88.66 -48.83
CA LYS A 362 -68.00 89.91 -49.31
C LYS A 362 -69.02 89.65 -50.41
#